data_AF-A0A6B2XDB9-F1
#
_entry.id   AF-A0A6B2XDB9-F1
#
_cell.length_a   1.000
_cell.length_b   1.000
_cell.length_c   1.000
_cell.angle_alpha   90.00
_cell.angle_beta   90.00
_cell.angle_gamma   90.00
#
_symmetry.space_group_name_H-M   'P 1'
#
loop_
_entity.id
_entity.type
_entity.pdbx_description
1 polymer ?
#
loop_
_entity_poly.entity_id
_entity_poly.type
_entity_poly.pdbx_seq_one_letter_code
_entity_poly.pdbx_strand_id
1 'polypeptide(L)'
;MTSRETEMIAALAEAKSQGLARLGQLEAGLFRFAMGVRAFLDAFPEDLPAPSRISPHFSDTAPSCFLHLVCQNRTAVELWAARLDAPVKTEPHNPGNVHLNTTGLLDGLRVSVSCIDVADPADGGVA
;
A
#
# COMPACT_ATOMS: atom_id res chain seq x y z
N MET A 1 -8.13 -50.91 3.61
CA MET A 1 -8.40 -49.53 3.15
C MET A 1 -9.42 -49.59 2.03
N THR A 2 -10.47 -48.80 2.12
CA THR A 2 -11.49 -48.66 1.07
C THR A 2 -11.04 -47.65 0.01
N SER A 3 -11.54 -47.73 -1.24
CA SER A 3 -11.22 -46.77 -2.33
C SER A 3 -11.37 -45.31 -1.89
N ARG A 4 -12.42 -45.05 -1.09
CA ARG A 4 -12.75 -43.74 -0.53
C ARG A 4 -11.71 -43.20 0.44
N GLU A 5 -11.08 -44.06 1.24
CA GLU A 5 -10.00 -43.67 2.15
C GLU A 5 -8.74 -43.27 1.38
N THR A 6 -8.41 -43.99 0.31
CA THR A 6 -7.28 -43.69 -0.57
C THR A 6 -7.47 -42.35 -1.30
N GLU A 7 -8.67 -42.11 -1.84
CA GLU A 7 -9.03 -40.85 -2.51
C GLU A 7 -8.96 -39.65 -1.54
N MET A 8 -9.44 -39.83 -0.31
CA MET A 8 -9.39 -38.79 0.72
C MET A 8 -7.95 -38.44 1.12
N ILE A 9 -7.07 -39.44 1.26
CA ILE A 9 -5.65 -39.23 1.56
C ILE A 9 -4.95 -38.50 0.40
N ALA A 10 -5.24 -38.89 -0.84
CA ALA A 10 -4.70 -38.23 -2.02
C ALA A 10 -5.14 -36.75 -2.11
N ALA A 11 -6.42 -36.47 -1.85
CA ALA A 11 -6.94 -35.10 -1.82
C ALA A 11 -6.29 -34.25 -0.71
N LEU A 12 -6.05 -34.84 0.47
CA LEU A 12 -5.35 -34.16 1.56
C LEU A 12 -3.88 -33.86 1.21
N ALA A 13 -3.18 -34.82 0.60
CA ALA A 13 -1.81 -34.63 0.16
C ALA A 13 -1.69 -33.51 -0.88
N GLU A 14 -2.63 -33.45 -1.83
CA GLU A 14 -2.71 -32.39 -2.83
C GLU A 14 -3.00 -31.02 -2.19
N ALA A 15 -4.01 -30.94 -1.31
CA ALA A 15 -4.32 -29.69 -0.59
C ALA A 15 -3.13 -29.19 0.23
N LYS A 16 -2.38 -30.09 0.89
CA LYS A 16 -1.15 -29.75 1.61
C LYS A 16 -0.08 -29.20 0.67
N SER A 17 0.13 -29.86 -0.48
CA SER A 17 1.09 -29.43 -1.50
C SER A 17 0.78 -28.01 -1.99
N GLN A 18 -0.48 -27.76 -2.35
CA GLN A 18 -0.96 -26.44 -2.77
C GLN A 18 -0.80 -25.38 -1.68
N GLY A 19 -1.13 -25.72 -0.43
CA GLY A 19 -0.96 -24.82 0.72
C GLY A 19 0.50 -24.42 0.94
N LEU A 20 1.43 -25.37 0.86
CA LEU A 20 2.87 -25.11 0.99
C LEU A 20 3.39 -24.25 -0.17
N ALA A 21 2.95 -24.51 -1.40
CA ALA A 21 3.32 -23.69 -2.55
C ALA A 21 2.82 -22.24 -2.39
N ARG A 22 1.58 -22.05 -1.92
CA ARG A 22 1.04 -20.72 -1.64
C ARG A 22 1.82 -20.02 -0.53
N LEU A 23 2.16 -20.72 0.56
CA LEU A 23 2.98 -20.15 1.63
C LEU A 23 4.33 -19.65 1.09
N GLY A 24 5.04 -20.46 0.29
CA GLY A 24 6.30 -20.04 -0.31
C GLY A 24 6.17 -18.81 -1.22
N GLN A 25 5.06 -18.67 -1.95
CA GLN A 25 4.78 -17.46 -2.73
C GLN A 25 4.57 -16.22 -1.85
N LEU A 26 3.89 -16.37 -0.70
CA LEU A 26 3.66 -15.29 0.25
C LEU A 26 4.96 -14.84 0.91
N GLU A 27 5.78 -15.79 1.37
CA GLU A 27 7.09 -15.51 1.95
C GLU A 27 7.98 -14.76 0.96
N ALA A 28 8.06 -15.25 -0.28
CA ALA A 28 8.84 -14.60 -1.33
C ALA A 28 8.29 -13.21 -1.69
N GLY A 29 6.97 -13.04 -1.70
CA GLY A 29 6.30 -11.75 -1.92
C GLY A 29 6.60 -10.74 -0.82
N LEU A 30 6.45 -11.15 0.44
CA LEU A 30 6.74 -10.33 1.62
C LEU A 30 8.21 -9.92 1.63
N PHE A 31 9.12 -10.86 1.35
CA PHE A 31 10.55 -10.58 1.30
C PHE A 31 10.88 -9.52 0.24
N ARG A 32 10.37 -9.65 -0.98
CA ARG A 32 10.57 -8.64 -2.05
C ARG A 32 10.00 -7.28 -1.67
N PHE A 33 8.81 -7.25 -1.08
CA PHE A 33 8.20 -6.01 -0.62
C PHE A 33 9.03 -5.33 0.48
N ALA A 34 9.46 -6.08 1.50
CA ALA A 34 10.30 -5.57 2.58
C ALA A 34 11.65 -5.03 2.06
N MET A 35 12.26 -5.71 1.09
CA MET A 35 13.47 -5.23 0.43
C MET A 35 13.24 -3.93 -0.34
N GLY A 36 12.11 -3.79 -1.05
CA GLY A 36 11.73 -2.55 -1.72
C GLY A 36 11.52 -1.40 -0.74
N VAL A 37 10.82 -1.65 0.37
CA VAL A 37 10.62 -0.65 1.44
C VAL A 37 11.96 -0.24 2.04
N ARG A 38 12.86 -1.18 2.31
CA ARG A 38 14.19 -0.87 2.83
C ARG A 38 14.99 -0.02 1.85
N ALA A 39 15.04 -0.40 0.58
CA ALA A 39 15.77 0.36 -0.44
C ALA A 39 15.23 1.80 -0.57
N PHE A 40 13.90 1.97 -0.51
CA PHE A 40 13.28 3.28 -0.47
C PHE A 40 13.68 4.10 0.76
N LEU A 41 13.72 3.49 1.95
CA LEU A 41 14.11 4.19 3.17
C LEU A 41 15.61 4.55 3.19
N ASP A 42 16.47 3.68 2.66
CA ASP A 42 17.91 3.94 2.55
C ASP A 42 18.21 5.06 1.53
N ALA A 43 17.37 5.21 0.51
CA ALA A 43 17.45 6.25 -0.52
C ALA A 43 16.33 7.30 -0.39
N PHE A 44 15.92 7.60 0.85
CA PHE A 44 14.78 8.49 1.08
C PHE A 44 15.03 9.88 0.44
N PRO A 45 14.07 10.42 -0.34
CA PRO A 45 14.26 11.69 -1.02
C PRO A 45 14.32 12.84 -0.02
N GLU A 46 15.50 13.44 0.15
CA GLU A 46 15.73 14.57 1.06
C GLU A 46 15.14 15.90 0.54
N ASP A 47 14.77 15.95 -0.73
CA ASP A 47 14.20 17.12 -1.39
C ASP A 47 12.67 17.21 -1.26
N LEU A 48 12.04 16.21 -0.65
CA LEU A 48 10.60 16.18 -0.39
C LEU A 48 10.29 16.39 1.09
N PRO A 49 9.08 16.91 1.41
CA PRO A 49 8.64 17.05 2.79
C PRO A 49 8.62 15.69 3.50
N ALA A 50 9.30 15.64 4.64
CA ALA A 50 9.35 14.45 5.47
C ALA A 50 7.94 14.09 6.00
N PRO A 51 7.50 12.83 5.87
CA PRO A 51 6.23 12.39 6.42
C PRO A 51 6.31 12.31 7.95
N SER A 52 5.19 12.56 8.62
CA SER A 52 5.04 12.37 10.07
C SER A 52 4.94 10.89 10.45
N ARG A 53 4.52 10.04 9.51
CA ARG A 53 4.45 8.58 9.70
C ARG A 53 4.76 7.86 8.40
N ILE A 54 5.51 6.76 8.51
CA ILE A 54 5.76 5.81 7.43
C ILE A 54 5.22 4.45 7.88
N SER A 55 4.45 3.77 7.03
CA SER A 55 3.81 2.50 7.38
C SER A 55 3.77 1.57 6.17
N PRO A 56 4.52 0.45 6.19
CA PRO A 56 4.43 -0.55 5.12
C PRO A 56 3.14 -1.37 5.26
N HIS A 57 2.39 -1.51 4.18
CA HIS A 57 1.19 -2.34 4.10
C HIS A 57 1.45 -3.48 3.12
N PHE A 58 1.46 -4.70 3.63
CA PHE A 58 1.55 -5.92 2.83
C PHE A 58 0.19 -6.61 2.76
N SER A 59 -0.15 -7.11 1.58
CA SER A 59 -1.31 -7.97 1.34
C SER A 59 -0.90 -9.16 0.50
N ASP A 60 -1.58 -10.28 0.70
CA ASP A 60 -1.42 -11.49 -0.11
C ASP A 60 -1.99 -11.36 -1.53
N THR A 61 -2.68 -10.24 -1.81
CA THR A 61 -3.19 -9.87 -3.13
C THR A 61 -2.41 -8.68 -3.68
N ALA A 62 -1.66 -8.90 -4.76
CA ALA A 62 -1.21 -7.79 -5.58
C ALA A 62 -2.45 -7.18 -6.29
N PRO A 63 -2.57 -5.85 -6.41
CA PRO A 63 -1.54 -4.85 -6.14
C PRO A 63 -1.74 -4.08 -4.80
N SER A 64 -2.30 -4.72 -3.79
CA SER A 64 -2.68 -4.09 -2.51
C SER A 64 -1.51 -3.86 -1.54
N CYS A 65 -0.26 -4.19 -1.94
CA CYS A 65 0.94 -3.85 -1.18
C CYS A 65 1.40 -2.43 -1.51
N PHE A 66 1.66 -1.61 -0.50
CA PHE A 66 2.15 -0.25 -0.66
C PHE A 66 2.85 0.27 0.60
N LEU A 67 3.68 1.28 0.44
CA LEU A 67 4.21 2.08 1.54
C LEU A 67 3.32 3.31 1.73
N HIS A 68 2.74 3.47 2.92
CA HIS A 68 1.93 4.64 3.26
C HIS A 68 2.78 5.70 3.94
N LEU A 69 2.78 6.92 3.39
CA LEU A 69 3.39 8.10 3.97
C LEU A 69 2.29 9.06 4.41
N VAL A 70 2.28 9.43 5.69
CA VAL A 70 1.37 10.46 6.19
C VAL A 70 2.10 11.78 6.25
N CYS A 71 1.60 12.78 5.54
CA CYS A 71 2.13 14.13 5.54
C CYS A 71 1.29 15.05 6.44
N GLN A 72 1.83 16.23 6.75
CA GLN A 72 1.19 17.17 7.68
C GLN A 72 0.16 18.09 7.02
N ASN A 73 0.25 18.32 5.70
CA ASN A 73 -0.57 19.30 5.00
C ASN A 73 -0.68 18.98 3.50
N ARG A 74 -1.61 19.67 2.81
CA ARG A 74 -1.86 19.54 1.37
C ARG A 74 -0.61 19.75 0.52
N THR A 75 0.16 20.82 0.77
CA THR A 75 1.35 21.14 -0.04
C THR A 75 2.35 19.98 -0.06
N ALA A 76 2.52 19.29 1.06
CA ALA A 76 3.36 18.11 1.10
C ALA A 76 2.82 16.97 0.23
N VAL A 77 1.51 16.69 0.27
CA VAL A 77 0.88 15.69 -0.60
C VAL A 77 1.00 16.05 -2.08
N GLU A 78 0.85 17.33 -2.44
CA GLU A 78 1.01 17.82 -3.81
C GLU A 78 2.44 17.68 -4.34
N LEU A 79 3.45 17.98 -3.52
CA LEU A 79 4.86 17.78 -3.90
C LEU A 79 5.18 16.29 -4.10
N TRP A 80 4.65 15.43 -3.23
CA TRP A 80 4.75 13.98 -3.40
C TRP A 80 4.00 13.49 -4.65
N ALA A 81 2.81 14.03 -4.93
CA ALA A 81 2.03 13.70 -6.12
C ALA A 81 2.77 14.04 -7.42
N ALA A 82 3.43 15.21 -7.46
CA ALA A 82 4.29 15.60 -8.55
C ALA A 82 5.49 14.66 -8.74
N ARG A 83 6.14 14.22 -7.66
CA ARG A 83 7.22 13.21 -7.72
C ARG A 83 6.72 11.88 -8.27
N LEU A 84 5.53 11.47 -7.88
CA LEU A 84 4.92 10.19 -8.24
C LEU A 84 4.27 10.18 -9.63
N ASP A 85 4.24 11.33 -10.32
CA ASP A 85 3.48 11.54 -11.55
C ASP A 85 2.03 11.03 -11.43
N ALA A 86 1.40 11.38 -10.30
CA ALA A 86 0.08 10.89 -9.93
C ALA A 86 -0.84 12.04 -9.51
N PRO A 87 -2.15 11.97 -9.83
CA PRO A 87 -3.08 13.01 -9.40
C PRO A 87 -3.30 12.97 -7.89
N VAL A 88 -3.53 14.14 -7.29
CA VAL A 88 -4.08 14.25 -5.94
C VAL A 88 -5.58 14.01 -6.01
N LYS A 89 -6.09 13.14 -5.14
CA LYS A 89 -7.50 12.92 -4.91
C LYS A 89 -7.89 13.57 -3.59
N THR A 90 -9.03 14.25 -3.58
CA THR A 90 -9.60 14.87 -2.39
C THR A 90 -10.95 14.21 -2.11
N GLU A 91 -11.12 13.71 -0.90
CA GLU A 91 -12.35 13.05 -0.45
C GLU A 91 -12.83 13.69 0.85
N PRO A 92 -14.14 13.94 1.04
CA PRO A 92 -14.66 14.39 2.32
C PRO A 92 -14.28 13.40 3.44
N HIS A 93 -13.70 13.89 4.53
CA HIS A 93 -13.33 13.04 5.66
C HIS A 93 -14.32 13.18 6.82
N ASN A 94 -14.52 14.41 7.27
CA ASN A 94 -15.45 14.81 8.32
C ASN A 94 -15.89 16.27 8.05
N PRO A 95 -16.95 16.79 8.68
CA PRO A 95 -17.34 18.19 8.51
C PRO A 95 -16.15 19.13 8.75
N GLY A 96 -15.87 19.99 7.76
CA GLY A 96 -14.75 20.92 7.78
C GLY A 96 -13.38 20.34 7.40
N ASN A 97 -13.27 19.04 7.09
CA ASN A 97 -12.00 18.39 6.75
C ASN A 97 -12.11 17.51 5.50
N VAL A 98 -11.03 17.49 4.73
CA VAL A 98 -10.84 16.61 3.57
C VAL A 98 -9.65 15.69 3.78
N HIS A 99 -9.75 14.48 3.25
CA HIS A 99 -8.64 13.56 3.12
C HIS A 99 -8.05 13.74 1.72
N LEU A 100 -6.78 14.14 1.66
CA LEU A 100 -6.03 14.19 0.41
C LEU A 100 -5.19 12.94 0.30
N ASN A 101 -5.21 12.30 -0.86
CA ASN A 101 -4.42 11.11 -1.12
C ASN A 101 -3.89 11.11 -2.56
N THR A 102 -2.66 10.67 -2.73
CA THR A 102 -2.09 10.31 -4.02
C THR A 102 -1.46 8.92 -3.92
N THR A 103 -1.44 8.18 -5.01
CA THR A 103 -0.79 6.88 -5.07
C THR A 103 -0.12 6.69 -6.41
N GLY A 104 1.16 6.33 -6.37
CA GLY A 104 1.96 6.11 -7.56
C GLY A 104 3.02 5.02 -7.34
N LEU A 105 3.88 4.86 -8.34
CA LEU A 105 5.05 4.01 -8.26
C LEU A 105 6.29 4.89 -8.17
N LEU A 106 7.19 4.54 -7.25
CA LEU A 106 8.51 5.13 -7.14
C LEU A 106 9.53 4.00 -7.08
N ASP A 107 10.41 3.93 -8.08
CA ASP A 107 11.41 2.86 -8.22
C ASP A 107 10.83 1.43 -8.09
N GLY A 108 9.61 1.24 -8.62
CA GLY A 108 8.89 -0.03 -8.59
C GLY A 108 8.18 -0.33 -7.26
N LEU A 109 8.37 0.49 -6.22
CA LEU A 109 7.59 0.43 -4.98
C LEU A 109 6.32 1.27 -5.13
N ARG A 110 5.16 0.68 -4.79
CA ARG A 110 3.92 1.46 -4.69
C ARG A 110 3.94 2.29 -3.42
N VAL A 111 3.76 3.60 -3.58
CA VAL A 111 3.73 4.57 -2.48
C VAL A 111 2.37 5.26 -2.50
N SER A 112 1.70 5.26 -1.35
CA SER A 112 0.51 6.08 -1.10
C SER A 112 0.92 7.19 -0.15
N VAL A 113 0.54 8.43 -0.46
CA VAL A 113 0.82 9.59 0.38
C VAL A 113 -0.48 10.27 0.71
N SER A 114 -0.72 10.55 1.99
CA SER A 114 -1.97 11.21 2.37
C SER A 114 -1.82 12.19 3.53
N CYS A 115 -2.78 13.09 3.64
CA CYS A 115 -2.98 13.92 4.83
C CYS A 115 -4.48 14.17 5.04
N ILE A 116 -4.83 14.63 6.24
CA ILE A 116 -6.12 15.25 6.50
C ILE A 116 -5.85 16.75 6.59
N ASP A 117 -6.62 17.54 5.85
CA ASP A 117 -6.51 18.99 5.84
C ASP A 117 -7.89 19.63 6.03
N VAL A 118 -7.90 20.93 6.32
CA VAL A 118 -9.13 21.71 6.36
C VAL A 118 -9.70 21.79 4.94
N ALA A 119 -11.02 21.64 4.82
CA ALA A 119 -11.71 21.74 3.54
C ALA A 119 -11.56 23.17 2.96
N ASP A 120 -11.05 23.28 1.73
CA ASP A 120 -11.09 24.52 0.97
C ASP A 120 -12.48 24.63 0.31
N PRO A 121 -13.09 25.83 0.23
CA PRO A 121 -14.26 26.08 -0.61
C PRO A 121 -14.16 25.50 -2.05
N ALA A 122 -12.96 25.42 -2.63
CA ALA A 122 -12.71 24.85 -3.95
C ALA A 122 -12.79 23.31 -4.01
N ASP A 123 -12.72 22.61 -2.86
CA ASP A 123 -12.81 21.14 -2.80
C ASP A 123 -14.28 20.63 -2.90
N GLY A 124 -15.25 21.52 -3.10
CA GLY A 124 -16.66 21.16 -3.36
C GLY A 124 -17.49 20.83 -2.12
N GLY A 125 -17.05 21.24 -0.92
CA GLY A 125 -17.78 21.04 0.33
C GLY A 125 -18.96 22.01 0.50
N VAL A 126 -20.18 21.48 0.63
CA VAL A 126 -21.35 22.24 1.11
C VAL A 126 -21.10 22.61 2.57
N ALA A 127 -21.28 23.89 2.89
CA ALA A 127 -21.21 24.45 4.25
C ALA A 127 -22.19 23.80 5.23
#